data_AF-A0A832SSE5-F1
#
_entry.id   AF-A0A832SSE5-F1
#
_cell.length_a   1.000
_cell.length_b   1.000
_cell.length_c   1.000
_cell.angle_alpha   90.00
_cell.angle_beta   90.00
_cell.angle_gamma   90.00
#
_symmetry.space_group_name_H-M   'P 1'
#
loop_
_entity.id
_entity.type
_entity.pdbx_description
1 polymer ?
#
loop_
_entity_poly.entity_id
_entity_poly.type
_entity_poly.pdbx_seq_one_letter_code
_entity_poly.pdbx_strand_id
1 'polypeptide(L)'
;MVTPLEVKIVETEPGRIELPEFDISITYSITSVKAAKIGGGYFIATTIDITARFIKPAGWAFGVCAPGNVPYKPVQFTAFKPAHAVIEADGKIFDIYVEPIAVMVADGFITPLGEPCVALSTATGWTVRQHTQNTH
;
A
#
# COMPACT_ATOMS: atom_id res chain seq x y z
N MET A 1 17.77 -15.19 -17.17
CA MET A 1 16.86 -16.23 -16.64
C MET A 1 16.13 -15.63 -15.44
N VAL A 2 14.81 -15.84 -15.36
CA VAL A 2 13.97 -15.41 -14.22
C VAL A 2 13.54 -16.67 -13.49
N THR A 3 13.80 -16.72 -12.19
CA THR A 3 13.45 -17.87 -11.34
C THR A 3 12.52 -17.39 -10.22
N PRO A 4 11.24 -17.78 -10.23
CA PRO A 4 10.33 -17.50 -9.11
C PRO A 4 10.87 -18.09 -7.81
N LEU A 5 10.70 -17.37 -6.71
CA LEU A 5 11.11 -17.81 -5.38
C LEU A 5 9.88 -18.12 -4.54
N GLU A 6 10.00 -19.12 -3.68
CA GLU A 6 9.05 -19.32 -2.60
C GLU A 6 9.23 -18.19 -1.56
N VAL A 7 8.12 -17.59 -1.16
CA VAL A 7 8.09 -16.44 -0.25
C VAL A 7 7.28 -16.81 0.97
N LYS A 8 7.89 -16.66 2.14
CA LYS A 8 7.20 -16.74 3.42
C LYS A 8 7.15 -15.35 4.05
N ILE A 9 5.94 -14.86 4.29
CA ILE A 9 5.72 -13.61 5.00
C ILE A 9 5.86 -13.88 6.50
N VAL A 10 6.75 -13.15 7.16
CA VAL A 10 7.05 -13.28 8.59
C VAL A 10 6.28 -12.25 9.40
N GLU A 11 6.23 -11.02 8.90
CA GLU A 11 5.60 -9.89 9.57
C GLU A 11 5.00 -8.93 8.54
N THR A 12 3.90 -8.28 8.92
CA THR A 12 3.25 -7.23 8.11
C THR A 12 2.73 -6.12 9.00
N GLU A 13 3.00 -4.89 8.61
CA GLU A 13 2.42 -3.70 9.20
C GLU A 13 1.70 -2.86 8.13
N PRO A 14 0.49 -2.36 8.42
CA PRO A 14 -0.20 -1.48 7.50
C PRO A 14 0.41 -0.08 7.50
N GLY A 15 0.35 0.57 6.35
CA GLY A 15 0.64 1.99 6.19
C GLY A 15 -0.60 2.83 6.47
N ARG A 16 -0.38 4.13 6.73
CA ARG A 16 -1.47 5.08 6.99
C ARG A 16 -1.16 6.44 6.38
N ILE A 17 -2.17 6.99 5.73
CA ILE A 17 -2.22 8.39 5.30
C ILE A 17 -3.55 9.03 5.69
N GLU A 18 -3.57 10.36 5.76
CA GLU A 18 -4.79 11.15 5.91
C GLU A 18 -4.88 12.22 4.85
N LEU A 19 -6.12 12.60 4.56
CA LEU A 19 -6.49 13.65 3.62
C LEU A 19 -7.25 14.70 4.44
N PRO A 20 -6.55 15.67 5.04
CA PRO A 20 -7.15 16.59 6.00
C PRO A 20 -8.32 17.39 5.41
N GLU A 21 -8.23 17.78 4.14
CA GLU A 21 -9.27 18.56 3.44
C GLU A 21 -10.60 17.81 3.33
N PHE A 22 -10.59 16.49 3.37
CA PHE A 22 -11.78 15.64 3.20
C PHE A 22 -12.19 14.91 4.48
N ASP A 23 -11.46 15.12 5.59
CA ASP A 23 -11.60 14.31 6.81
C ASP A 23 -11.54 12.80 6.49
N ILE A 24 -10.65 12.34 5.60
CA ILE A 24 -10.51 10.92 5.23
C ILE A 24 -9.21 10.35 5.80
N SER A 25 -9.31 9.16 6.40
CA SER A 25 -8.16 8.32 6.77
C SER A 25 -8.10 7.11 5.83
N ILE A 26 -6.94 6.84 5.26
CA ILE A 26 -6.69 5.66 4.41
C ILE A 26 -5.65 4.77 5.09
N THR A 27 -5.99 3.50 5.25
CA THR A 27 -5.08 2.43 5.66
C THR A 27 -4.84 1.54 4.46
N TYR A 28 -3.59 1.20 4.20
CA TYR A 28 -3.21 0.32 3.10
C TYR A 28 -2.25 -0.76 3.60
N SER A 29 -2.51 -2.01 3.20
CA SER A 29 -1.85 -3.19 3.77
C SER A 29 -1.28 -4.05 2.65
N ILE A 30 -0.07 -4.57 2.84
CA ILE A 30 0.52 -5.54 1.91
C ILE A 30 -0.20 -6.88 2.13
N THR A 31 -0.93 -7.36 1.13
CA THR A 31 -1.71 -8.61 1.21
C THR A 31 -1.00 -9.79 0.58
N SER A 32 -0.09 -9.55 -0.36
CA SER A 32 0.76 -10.59 -0.93
C SER A 32 2.07 -10.03 -1.44
N VAL A 33 3.09 -10.89 -1.42
CA VAL A 33 4.42 -10.60 -1.94
C VAL A 33 4.85 -11.73 -2.86
N LYS A 34 5.37 -11.38 -4.03
CA LYS A 34 6.01 -12.32 -4.97
C LYS A 34 7.46 -11.89 -5.16
N ALA A 35 8.37 -12.86 -5.15
CA ALA A 35 9.78 -12.61 -5.39
C ALA A 35 10.29 -13.50 -6.52
N ALA A 36 11.27 -12.99 -7.27
CA ALA A 36 11.97 -13.74 -8.29
C ALA A 36 13.44 -13.34 -8.35
N LYS A 37 14.31 -14.27 -8.69
CA LYS A 37 15.71 -14.03 -9.00
C LYS A 37 15.85 -13.67 -10.47
N ILE A 38 16.50 -12.55 -10.77
CA ILE A 38 16.73 -12.07 -12.14
C ILE A 38 18.23 -11.82 -12.31
N GLY A 39 18.91 -12.74 -13.00
CA GLY A 39 20.37 -12.70 -13.11
C GLY A 39 21.03 -12.77 -11.72
N GLY A 40 21.81 -11.74 -11.36
CA GLY A 40 22.43 -11.60 -10.04
C GLY A 40 21.57 -10.88 -8.99
N GLY A 41 20.40 -10.35 -9.36
CA GLY A 41 19.54 -9.55 -8.49
C GLY A 41 18.21 -10.22 -8.13
N TYR A 42 17.38 -9.46 -7.43
CA TYR A 42 16.03 -9.87 -7.02
C TYR A 42 15.02 -8.88 -7.57
N PHE A 43 13.82 -9.38 -7.82
CA PHE A 43 12.64 -8.59 -8.15
C PHE A 43 11.55 -8.94 -7.13
N ILE A 44 10.92 -7.91 -6.58
CA ILE A 44 9.85 -8.03 -5.59
C ILE A 44 8.63 -7.29 -6.12
N ALA A 45 7.49 -7.96 -6.14
CA ALA A 45 6.19 -7.37 -6.45
C ALA A 45 5.25 -7.56 -5.26
N THR A 46 4.48 -6.52 -4.97
CA THR A 46 3.53 -6.48 -3.85
C THR A 46 2.13 -6.22 -4.36
N THR A 47 1.14 -6.89 -3.75
CA THR A 47 -0.26 -6.50 -3.86
C THR A 47 -0.64 -5.81 -2.56
N ILE A 48 -1.40 -4.71 -2.67
CA ILE A 48 -1.94 -4.01 -1.51
C ILE A 48 -3.47 -4.05 -1.53
N ASP A 49 -4.03 -4.02 -0.34
CA ASP A 49 -5.43 -3.71 -0.11
C ASP A 49 -5.57 -2.32 0.53
N ILE A 50 -6.65 -1.62 0.23
CA ILE A 50 -6.86 -0.23 0.62
C ILE A 50 -8.22 -0.11 1.29
N THR A 51 -8.22 0.43 2.51
CA THR A 51 -9.43 0.78 3.25
C THR A 51 -9.45 2.27 3.49
N ALA A 52 -10.54 2.95 3.10
CA ALA A 52 -10.76 4.36 3.35
C ALA A 52 -11.94 4.56 4.30
N ARG A 53 -11.83 5.52 5.22
CA ARG A 53 -12.90 5.86 6.16
C ARG A 53 -12.95 7.37 6.37
N PHE A 54 -14.16 7.90 6.51
CA PHE A 54 -14.31 9.26 7.01
C PHE A 54 -13.99 9.30 8.52
N ILE A 55 -13.20 10.28 8.93
CA ILE A 55 -12.87 10.59 10.33
C ILE A 55 -14.09 11.21 11.03
N LYS A 56 -14.88 11.98 10.29
CA LYS A 56 -16.17 12.54 10.72
C LYS A 56 -17.24 12.17 9.70
N PRO A 57 -18.52 11.99 10.08
CA PRO A 57 -19.58 11.69 9.12
C PRO A 57 -19.59 12.69 7.96
N ALA A 58 -19.55 12.18 6.73
CA ALA A 58 -19.65 13.04 5.54
C ALA A 58 -21.00 13.73 5.54
N GLY A 59 -21.01 15.07 5.47
CA GLY A 59 -22.25 15.85 5.50
C GLY A 59 -23.11 15.73 4.24
N TRP A 60 -22.55 15.18 3.17
CA TRP A 60 -23.18 15.13 1.86
C TRP A 60 -22.53 14.05 0.98
N ALA A 61 -23.36 13.22 0.35
CA ALA A 61 -22.98 12.32 -0.72
C ALA A 61 -24.03 12.43 -1.82
N PHE A 62 -23.59 12.53 -3.08
CA PHE A 62 -24.48 12.74 -4.23
C PHE A 62 -24.38 11.63 -5.28
N GLY A 63 -23.52 10.63 -5.08
CA GLY A 63 -23.43 9.47 -5.96
C GLY A 63 -22.61 8.30 -5.39
N VAL A 64 -22.63 7.17 -6.10
CA VAL A 64 -21.83 5.98 -5.76
C VAL A 64 -20.57 5.88 -6.63
N CYS A 65 -19.48 5.28 -6.14
CA CYS A 65 -18.34 4.92 -6.99
C CYS A 65 -18.81 3.86 -8.00
N ALA A 66 -19.16 4.28 -9.22
CA ALA A 66 -19.54 3.39 -10.31
C ALA A 66 -18.45 3.38 -11.39
N PRO A 67 -18.26 2.28 -12.13
CA PRO A 67 -17.42 2.28 -13.32
C PRO A 67 -17.96 3.27 -14.36
N GLY A 68 -17.19 4.33 -14.65
CA GLY A 68 -17.53 5.39 -15.60
C GLY A 68 -17.80 6.74 -14.95
N ASN A 69 -17.10 7.78 -15.43
CA ASN A 69 -17.29 9.21 -15.11
C ASN A 69 -17.27 9.64 -13.64
N VAL A 70 -16.64 8.87 -12.74
CA VAL A 70 -16.34 9.35 -11.40
C VAL A 70 -15.16 10.34 -11.47
N PRO A 71 -15.34 11.62 -11.07
CA PRO A 71 -14.34 12.67 -11.29
C PRO A 71 -13.26 12.63 -10.20
N TYR A 72 -12.38 11.62 -10.26
CA TYR A 72 -11.20 11.53 -9.40
C TYR A 72 -10.27 12.71 -9.63
N LYS A 73 -9.89 13.39 -8.54
CA LYS A 73 -8.93 14.50 -8.57
C LYS A 73 -7.75 14.18 -7.66
N PRO A 74 -6.52 14.52 -8.07
CA PRO A 74 -5.36 14.40 -7.18
C PRO A 74 -5.52 15.35 -6.00
N VAL A 75 -5.13 14.88 -4.82
CA VAL A 75 -5.23 15.64 -3.57
C VAL A 75 -3.94 15.56 -2.78
N GLN A 76 -3.71 16.56 -1.92
CA GLN A 76 -2.63 16.50 -0.95
C GLN A 76 -2.97 15.50 0.16
N PHE A 77 -1.96 14.87 0.71
CA PHE A 77 -2.09 13.91 1.80
C PHE A 77 -0.94 14.03 2.78
N THR A 78 -1.19 13.64 4.02
CA THR A 78 -0.18 13.51 5.06
C THR A 78 0.11 12.02 5.24
N ALA A 79 1.34 11.60 4.97
CA ALA A 79 1.79 10.25 5.24
C ALA A 79 2.32 10.13 6.68
N PHE A 80 1.81 9.15 7.43
CA PHE A 80 2.24 8.89 8.81
C PHE A 80 3.26 7.77 8.88
N LYS A 81 3.00 6.69 8.13
CA LYS A 81 3.94 5.57 8.00
C LYS A 81 3.72 4.80 6.70
N PRO A 82 4.80 4.25 6.10
CA PRO A 82 4.71 3.29 5.01
C PRO A 82 4.07 1.98 5.49
N ALA A 83 3.53 1.21 4.55
CA ALA A 83 3.25 -0.20 4.83
C ALA A 83 4.56 -0.98 4.76
N HIS A 84 4.72 -1.97 5.64
CA HIS A 84 5.95 -2.74 5.76
C HIS A 84 5.64 -4.24 5.80
N ALA A 85 6.51 -5.03 5.21
CA ALA A 85 6.47 -6.48 5.33
C ALA A 85 7.89 -7.04 5.44
N VAL A 86 8.05 -8.07 6.28
CA VAL A 86 9.27 -8.86 6.36
C VAL A 86 9.00 -10.20 5.71
N ILE A 87 9.85 -10.60 4.75
CA ILE A 87 9.73 -11.89 4.08
C ILE A 87 11.03 -12.70 4.15
N GLU A 88 10.89 -14.01 4.12
CA GLU A 88 11.96 -14.97 3.87
C GLU A 88 11.85 -15.52 2.45
N ALA A 89 12.92 -15.40 1.67
CA ALA A 89 13.04 -15.97 0.32
C ALA A 89 14.52 -16.23 -0.03
N ASP A 90 14.82 -17.32 -0.74
CA ASP A 90 16.21 -17.70 -1.14
C ASP A 90 17.18 -17.73 0.07
N GLY A 91 16.71 -18.16 1.25
CA GLY A 91 17.50 -18.18 2.49
C GLY A 91 17.87 -16.80 3.05
N LYS A 92 17.19 -15.74 2.59
CA LYS A 92 17.45 -14.34 2.97
C LYS A 92 16.19 -13.69 3.55
N ILE A 93 16.41 -12.67 4.37
CA ILE A 93 15.35 -11.83 4.92
C ILE A 93 15.31 -10.51 4.16
N PHE A 94 14.13 -10.14 3.67
CA PHE A 94 13.89 -8.87 3.00
C PHE A 94 12.91 -8.02 3.81
N ASP A 95 13.25 -6.75 3.98
CA ASP A 95 12.30 -5.72 4.42
C ASP A 95 11.73 -5.03 3.18
N ILE A 96 10.41 -5.01 3.08
CA ILE A 96 9.67 -4.44 1.95
C ILE A 96 8.87 -3.26 2.48
N TYR A 97 8.97 -2.13 1.81
CA TYR A 97 8.24 -0.92 2.13
C TYR A 97 7.35 -0.55 0.94
N VAL A 98 6.10 -0.22 1.21
CA VAL A 98 5.19 0.35 0.23
C VAL A 98 4.83 1.76 0.68
N GLU A 99 5.08 2.73 -0.19
CA GLU A 99 4.86 4.15 0.06
C GLU A 99 3.82 4.75 -0.90
N PRO A 100 2.99 5.68 -0.43
CA PRO A 100 2.03 6.39 -1.25
C PRO A 100 2.75 7.46 -2.09
N ILE A 101 2.54 7.46 -3.41
CA ILE A 101 3.09 8.47 -4.32
C ILE A 101 2.02 9.50 -4.69
N ALA A 102 0.79 9.04 -4.91
CA ALA A 102 -0.31 9.88 -5.30
C ALA A 102 -1.63 9.33 -4.77
N VAL A 103 -2.52 10.23 -4.37
CA VAL A 103 -3.86 9.91 -3.89
C VAL A 103 -4.85 10.72 -4.72
N MET A 104 -5.94 10.07 -5.12
CA MET A 104 -7.05 10.73 -5.77
C MET A 104 -8.34 10.47 -5.00
N VAL A 105 -9.22 11.47 -4.96
CA VAL A 105 -10.53 11.38 -4.32
C VAL A 105 -11.59 11.77 -5.33
N ALA A 106 -12.73 11.09 -5.27
CA ALA A 106 -13.95 11.53 -5.91
C ALA A 106 -14.88 12.15 -4.85
N ASP A 107 -14.78 13.47 -4.71
CA ASP A 107 -15.51 14.22 -3.67
C ASP A 107 -17.03 14.03 -3.80
N GLY A 108 -17.68 13.79 -2.65
CA GLY A 108 -19.09 13.47 -2.51
C GLY A 108 -19.61 12.22 -3.24
N PHE A 109 -18.71 11.35 -3.70
CA PHE A 109 -19.04 9.97 -4.08
C PHE A 109 -18.62 9.00 -2.97
N ILE A 110 -19.42 7.97 -2.75
CA ILE A 110 -19.17 6.92 -1.75
C ILE A 110 -19.27 5.51 -2.36
N THR A 111 -18.65 4.52 -1.73
CA THR A 111 -18.89 3.12 -2.07
C THR A 111 -20.33 2.75 -1.70
N PRO A 112 -20.88 1.62 -2.20
CA PRO A 112 -22.16 1.10 -1.75
C PRO A 112 -22.23 0.85 -0.22
N LEU A 113 -21.07 0.78 0.45
CA LEU A 113 -20.95 0.60 1.90
C LEU A 113 -20.78 1.93 2.66
N GLY A 114 -20.85 3.08 1.98
CA GLY A 114 -20.72 4.40 2.60
C GLY A 114 -19.27 4.86 2.83
N GLU A 115 -18.29 4.17 2.26
CA GLU A 115 -16.87 4.55 2.39
C GLU A 115 -16.50 5.60 1.35
N PRO A 116 -15.48 6.44 1.58
CA PRO A 116 -15.02 7.40 0.59
C PRO A 116 -14.49 6.73 -0.69
N CYS A 117 -14.81 7.29 -1.85
CA CYS A 117 -14.20 6.87 -3.11
C CYS A 117 -12.77 7.42 -3.24
N VAL A 118 -11.78 6.54 -3.09
CA VAL A 118 -10.35 6.91 -3.21
C VAL A 118 -9.63 6.03 -4.21
N ALA A 119 -8.53 6.53 -4.75
CA ALA A 119 -7.54 5.75 -5.48
C ALA A 119 -6.15 6.09 -4.96
N LEU A 120 -5.31 5.07 -4.76
CA LEU A 120 -3.96 5.20 -4.22
C LEU A 120 -2.96 4.61 -5.22
N SER A 121 -1.97 5.39 -5.60
CA SER A 121 -0.80 4.93 -6.34
C SER A 121 0.38 4.80 -5.39
N THR A 122 1.10 3.68 -5.46
CA THR A 122 2.21 3.38 -4.53
C THR A 122 3.51 3.03 -5.24
N ALA A 123 4.62 3.23 -4.52
CA ALA A 123 5.94 2.70 -4.86
C ALA A 123 6.27 1.56 -3.91
N THR A 124 6.99 0.55 -4.41
CA THR A 124 7.52 -0.54 -3.60
C THR A 124 9.05 -0.47 -3.60
N GLY A 125 9.63 -0.36 -2.42
CA GLY A 125 11.07 -0.46 -2.16
C GLY A 125 11.38 -1.66 -1.28
N TRP A 126 12.62 -2.15 -1.31
CA TRP A 126 13.04 -3.24 -0.43
C TRP A 126 14.54 -3.21 -0.16
N THR A 127 14.92 -3.84 0.95
CA THR A 127 16.32 -4.08 1.34
C THR A 127 16.50 -5.52 1.82
N VAL A 128 17.72 -6.03 1.76
CA VAL A 128 18.09 -7.34 2.30
C VAL A 128 18.78 -7.12 3.64
N ARG A 129 18.32 -7.78 4.70
CA ARG A 129 19.06 -7.75 5.97
C ARG A 129 20.39 -8.48 5.77
N GLN A 130 21.49 -7.79 6.00
CA GLN A 130 22.78 -8.45 6.11
C GLN A 130 22.82 -9.21 7.43
N HIS A 131 23.24 -10.48 7.39
CA HIS A 131 23.50 -11.25 8.59
C HIS A 131 24.67 -10.57 9.31
N THR A 132 24.41 -9.83 10.39
CA THR A 132 25.47 -9.39 11.29
C THR A 132 26.04 -10.66 11.92
N GLN A 133 27.12 -11.19 11.35
CA GLN A 133 27.96 -12.13 12.07
C GLN A 133 28.59 -11.35 13.22
N ASN A 134 28.04 -11.52 14.43
CA ASN A 134 28.77 -11.17 15.65
C ASN A 134 29.99 -12.09 15.72
N THR A 135 31.11 -11.64 15.16
CA THR A 135 32.42 -12.20 15.48
C THR A 135 32.80 -11.67 16.86
N HIS A 136 32.66 -12.54 17.86
CA HIS A 136 33.40 -12.47 19.12
C HIS A 136 34.44 -13.59 19.15
#